data_AF-W0R650-F1
#
_entry.id   AF-W0R650-F1
#
_cell.length_a   1.000
_cell.length_b   1.000
_cell.length_c   1.000
_cell.angle_alpha   90.00
_cell.angle_beta   90.00
_cell.angle_gamma   90.00
#
_symmetry.space_group_name_H-M   'P 1'
#
loop_
_entity.id
_entity.type
_entity.pdbx_description
1 polymer ?
#
loop_
_entity_poly.entity_id
_entity_poly.type
_entity_poly.pdbx_seq_one_letter_code
_entity_poly.pdbx_strand_id
1 'polypeptide(L)'
;MFCDLYKGWHNSKNFCFSEDFPTMSKNNIELSLFGQVLRLYCPPEQQESLRASAQRLEEKVGILKEQSGIIQLEKVLSIVALNLNYELEQEQRKNAENKNVLEACIAQLDSSLHKFQSSGDESVSIGQETNE
;
A
#
# COMPACT_ATOMS: atom_id res chain seq x y z
N MET A 1 -21.10 7.21 3.23
CA MET A 1 -19.87 7.08 4.04
C MET A 1 -18.71 7.95 3.54
N PHE A 2 -18.95 8.96 2.69
CA PHE A 2 -17.91 9.91 2.22
C PHE A 2 -18.13 11.36 2.73
N CYS A 3 -19.22 11.62 3.46
CA CYS A 3 -19.57 12.98 3.90
C CYS A 3 -18.97 13.38 5.26
N ASP A 4 -18.55 12.43 6.10
CA ASP A 4 -18.01 12.76 7.43
C ASP A 4 -16.55 13.23 7.38
N LEU A 5 -15.84 13.00 6.27
CA LEU A 5 -14.49 13.52 6.05
C LEU A 5 -14.47 15.02 5.70
N TYR A 6 -15.58 15.58 5.21
CA TYR A 6 -15.59 16.93 4.65
C TYR A 6 -15.91 18.04 5.69
N LYS A 7 -16.61 17.70 6.78
CA LYS A 7 -17.06 18.71 7.76
C LYS A 7 -15.95 19.28 8.65
N GLY A 8 -14.79 18.62 8.74
CA GLY A 8 -13.60 19.14 9.43
C GLY A 8 -12.68 20.01 8.55
N TRP A 9 -12.89 20.00 7.24
CA TRP A 9 -11.95 20.52 6.24
C TRP A 9 -11.85 22.05 6.22
N HIS A 10 -12.94 22.75 6.58
CA HIS A 10 -13.03 24.20 6.41
C HIS A 10 -12.52 25.03 7.60
N ASN A 11 -12.07 24.41 8.71
CA ASN A 11 -11.69 25.17 9.92
C ASN A 11 -10.52 24.61 10.74
N SER A 12 -9.92 23.47 10.36
CA SER A 12 -8.81 22.87 11.14
C SER A 12 -7.52 22.81 10.33
N LYS A 13 -6.51 23.56 10.77
CA LYS A 13 -5.17 23.67 10.15
C LYS A 13 -4.30 22.40 10.27
N ASN A 14 -4.89 21.25 10.60
CA ASN A 14 -4.16 20.00 10.82
C ASN A 14 -4.81 18.89 9.99
N PHE A 15 -4.08 18.39 9.01
CA PHE A 15 -4.48 17.24 8.21
C PHE A 15 -3.94 15.96 8.85
N CYS A 16 -4.76 14.91 8.95
CA CYS A 16 -4.35 13.60 9.46
C CYS A 16 -4.37 12.60 8.31
N PHE A 17 -3.23 11.94 8.03
CA PHE A 17 -3.10 10.94 6.96
C PHE A 17 -3.34 9.49 7.45
N SER A 18 -3.91 9.30 8.64
CA SER A 18 -4.15 7.98 9.24
C SER A 18 -5.52 7.91 9.91
N GLU A 19 -6.19 6.75 9.81
CA GLU A 19 -7.52 6.48 10.40
C GLU A 19 -7.48 6.25 11.92
N ASP A 20 -6.29 6.14 12.50
CA ASP A 20 -6.12 6.08 13.96
C ASP A 20 -6.00 7.51 14.51
N PHE A 21 -6.85 7.88 15.47
CA PHE A 21 -6.70 9.11 16.26
C PHE A 21 -5.87 8.80 17.53
N PRO A 22 -4.55 9.10 17.59
CA PRO A 22 -3.78 8.88 18.79
C PRO A 22 -3.77 10.19 19.60
N THR A 23 -3.76 10.05 20.92
CA THR A 23 -3.69 11.15 21.88
C THR A 23 -2.57 12.14 21.52
N MET A 24 -2.97 13.39 21.28
CA MET A 24 -2.13 14.54 20.92
C MET A 24 -0.94 14.73 21.86
N SER A 25 0.27 14.45 21.37
CA SER A 25 1.51 15.09 21.83
C SER A 25 2.65 14.88 20.81
N LYS A 26 3.05 16.00 20.16
CA LYS A 26 4.36 16.25 19.49
C LYS A 26 4.72 15.65 18.12
N ASN A 27 3.83 14.97 17.40
CA ASN A 27 4.16 14.41 16.07
C ASN A 27 3.62 15.23 14.88
N ASN A 28 3.67 16.56 14.96
CA ASN A 28 3.28 17.41 13.82
C ASN A 28 4.49 17.64 12.92
N ILE A 29 4.31 17.42 11.62
CA ILE A 29 5.29 17.73 10.57
C ILE A 29 4.82 18.95 9.76
N GLU A 30 5.77 19.78 9.38
CA GLU A 30 5.57 20.90 8.46
C GLU A 30 6.14 20.55 7.09
N LEU A 31 5.33 20.70 6.05
CA LEU A 31 5.69 20.44 4.66
C LEU A 31 5.42 21.68 3.81
N SER A 32 6.32 21.99 2.89
CA SER A 32 6.08 23.00 1.85
C SER A 32 5.67 22.30 0.56
N LEU A 33 4.47 22.60 0.06
CA LEU A 33 3.93 22.07 -1.20
C LEU A 33 3.36 23.20 -2.04
N PHE A 34 3.81 23.35 -3.28
CA PHE A 34 3.35 24.37 -4.24
C PHE A 34 3.42 25.80 -3.70
N GLY A 35 4.41 26.08 -2.84
CA GLY A 35 4.57 27.37 -2.15
C GLY A 35 3.64 27.58 -0.96
N GLN A 36 2.87 26.57 -0.57
CA GLN A 36 2.02 26.58 0.62
C GLN A 36 2.62 25.72 1.73
N VAL A 37 2.59 26.23 2.96
CA VAL A 37 3.04 25.48 4.14
C VAL A 37 1.85 24.73 4.73
N LEU A 38 1.98 23.41 4.80
CA LEU A 38 1.00 22.48 5.33
C LEU A 38 1.50 21.88 6.64
N ARG A 39 0.64 21.89 7.66
CA ARG A 39 0.90 21.25 8.95
C ARG A 39 0.04 20.02 9.09
N LEU A 40 0.70 18.88 9.27
CA LEU A 40 0.06 17.56 9.26
C LEU A 40 0.47 16.82 10.52
N TYR A 41 -0.42 15.96 11.02
CA TYR A 41 -0.02 14.95 11.99
C TYR A 41 0.60 13.77 11.23
N CYS A 42 1.80 13.36 11.63
CA CYS A 42 2.49 12.21 11.06
C CYS A 42 3.41 11.56 12.10
N PRO A 43 3.23 10.26 12.41
CA PRO A 43 4.13 9.57 13.33
C PRO A 43 5.57 9.60 12.81
N PRO A 44 6.58 9.71 13.70
CA PRO A 44 7.98 9.95 13.32
C PRO A 44 8.52 8.92 12.32
N GLU A 45 8.10 7.67 12.42
CA GLU A 45 8.48 6.57 11.52
C GLU A 45 8.03 6.78 10.06
N GLN A 46 6.94 7.54 9.85
CA GLN A 46 6.37 7.77 8.52
C GLN A 46 6.75 9.15 7.95
N GLN A 47 7.38 10.02 8.75
CA GLN A 47 7.68 11.40 8.34
C GLN A 47 8.56 11.47 7.09
N GLU A 48 9.56 10.61 6.98
CA GLU A 48 10.44 10.55 5.80
C GLU A 48 9.68 10.09 4.56
N SER A 49 8.84 9.05 4.70
CA SER A 49 8.01 8.54 3.60
C SER A 49 7.00 9.59 3.14
N LEU A 50 6.42 10.35 4.06
CA LEU A 50 5.51 11.45 3.74
C LEU A 50 6.24 12.60 3.03
N ARG A 51 7.46 12.96 3.44
CA ARG A 51 8.28 13.96 2.72
C ARG A 51 8.65 13.50 1.31
N ALA A 52 9.05 12.24 1.15
CA ALA A 52 9.33 11.66 -0.15
C ALA A 52 8.08 11.66 -1.05
N SER A 53 6.91 11.34 -0.48
CA SER A 53 5.63 11.38 -1.18
C SER A 53 5.24 12.80 -1.60
N ALA A 54 5.47 13.80 -0.74
CA ALA A 54 5.28 15.21 -1.05
C ALA A 54 6.18 15.67 -2.21
N GLN A 55 7.46 15.28 -2.20
CA GLN A 55 8.39 15.58 -3.30
C GLN A 55 7.95 14.95 -4.63
N ARG A 56 7.54 13.67 -4.60
CA ARG A 56 7.00 12.98 -5.79
C ARG A 56 5.74 13.65 -6.34
N LEU A 57 4.88 14.15 -5.45
CA LEU A 57 3.67 14.87 -5.85
C LEU A 57 4.03 16.18 -6.57
N GLU A 58 4.99 16.95 -6.05
CA GLU A 58 5.46 18.17 -6.73
C GLU A 58 6.05 17.88 -8.09
N GLU A 59 6.88 16.85 -8.19
CA GLU A 59 7.50 16.43 -9.44
C GLU A 59 6.45 16.06 -10.49
N LYS A 60 5.48 15.20 -10.15
CA LYS A 60 4.41 14.80 -11.07
C LYS A 60 3.56 15.99 -11.52
N VAL A 61 3.23 16.90 -10.60
CA VAL A 61 2.51 18.14 -10.95
C VAL A 61 3.37 19.03 -11.86
N GLY A 62 4.66 19.16 -11.59
CA GLY A 62 5.60 19.94 -12.41
C GLY A 62 5.68 19.43 -13.85
N ILE A 63 5.92 18.12 -14.02
CA ILE A 63 5.96 17.44 -15.32
C ILE A 63 4.63 17.64 -16.06
N LEU A 64 3.50 17.42 -15.38
CA LEU A 64 2.19 17.54 -16.03
C LEU A 64 1.87 18.99 -16.41
N LYS A 65 2.31 19.99 -15.62
CA LYS A 65 2.20 21.42 -15.99
C LYS A 65 3.01 21.76 -17.23
N GLU A 66 4.26 21.28 -17.30
CA GLU A 66 5.15 21.53 -18.43
C GLU A 66 4.61 20.88 -19.72
N GLN A 67 4.15 19.64 -19.65
CA GLN A 67 3.67 18.90 -20.82
C GLN A 67 2.31 19.37 -21.32
N SER A 68 1.39 19.71 -20.42
CA SER A 68 0.01 20.07 -20.80
C SER A 68 -0.18 21.56 -21.09
N GLY A 69 0.76 22.42 -20.68
CA GLY A 69 0.60 23.87 -20.74
C GLY A 69 -0.51 24.42 -19.83
N ILE A 70 -1.08 23.60 -18.93
CA ILE A 70 -2.16 24.00 -18.02
C ILE A 70 -1.57 24.85 -16.89
N ILE A 71 -1.99 26.12 -16.82
CA ILE A 71 -1.54 27.07 -15.80
C ILE A 71 -2.29 26.87 -14.47
N GLN A 72 -3.53 26.40 -14.53
CA GLN A 72 -4.41 26.25 -13.36
C GLN A 72 -4.00 25.06 -12.49
N LEU A 73 -3.47 25.36 -11.30
CA LEU A 73 -2.97 24.38 -10.34
C LEU A 73 -4.05 23.37 -9.91
N GLU A 74 -5.29 23.82 -9.67
CA GLU A 74 -6.40 22.96 -9.25
C GLU A 74 -6.74 21.86 -10.26
N LYS A 75 -6.70 22.19 -11.55
CA LYS A 75 -6.94 21.22 -12.63
C LYS A 75 -5.83 20.18 -12.70
N VAL A 76 -4.58 20.63 -12.62
CA VAL A 76 -3.43 19.71 -12.63
C VAL A 76 -3.44 18.81 -11.41
N LEU A 77 -3.71 19.35 -10.21
CA LEU A 77 -3.86 18.57 -8.99
C LEU A 77 -4.93 17.49 -9.13
N SER A 78 -6.09 17.84 -9.71
CA SER A 78 -7.18 16.89 -9.95
C SER A 78 -6.76 15.75 -10.89
N ILE A 79 -6.04 16.08 -11.97
CA ILE A 79 -5.53 15.08 -12.93
C ILE A 79 -4.45 14.19 -12.28
N VAL A 80 -3.51 14.79 -11.56
CA VAL A 80 -2.43 14.03 -10.88
C VAL A 80 -3.00 13.11 -9.80
N ALA A 81 -3.98 13.57 -9.02
CA ALA A 81 -4.66 12.73 -8.04
C ALA A 81 -5.36 11.54 -8.71
N LEU A 82 -6.04 11.77 -9.84
CA LEU A 82 -6.67 10.70 -10.60
C LEU A 82 -5.64 9.69 -11.14
N ASN A 83 -4.53 10.17 -11.70
CA ASN A 83 -3.46 9.33 -12.22
C ASN A 83 -2.85 8.46 -11.10
N LEU A 84 -2.59 9.05 -9.93
CA LEU A 84 -2.03 8.33 -8.78
C LEU A 84 -2.99 7.25 -8.27
N ASN A 85 -4.29 7.53 -8.18
CA ASN A 85 -5.29 6.53 -7.79
C ASN A 85 -5.35 5.39 -8.81
N TYR A 86 -5.33 5.71 -10.10
CA TYR A 86 -5.33 4.70 -11.15
C TYR A 86 -4.07 3.81 -11.11
N GLU A 87 -2.89 4.39 -10.92
CA GLU A 87 -1.64 3.65 -10.73
C GLU A 87 -1.71 2.71 -9.51
N LEU A 88 -2.24 3.21 -8.38
CA LEU A 88 -2.40 2.42 -7.16
C LEU A 88 -3.35 1.24 -7.37
N GLU A 89 -4.52 1.46 -7.98
CA GLU A 89 -5.49 0.39 -8.28
C GLU A 89 -4.91 -0.65 -9.24
N GLN A 90 -4.16 -0.20 -10.25
CA GLN A 90 -3.48 -1.10 -11.17
C GLN A 90 -2.45 -1.97 -10.44
N GLU A 91 -1.67 -1.40 -9.53
CA GLU A 91 -0.67 -2.13 -8.76
C GLU A 91 -1.31 -3.13 -7.78
N GLN A 92 -2.41 -2.74 -7.13
CA GLN A 92 -3.18 -3.64 -6.27
C GLN A 92 -3.73 -4.83 -7.04
N ARG A 93 -4.23 -4.62 -8.27
CA ARG A 93 -4.73 -5.70 -9.12
C ARG A 93 -3.61 -6.67 -9.51
N LYS A 94 -2.46 -6.17 -9.97
CA LYS A 94 -1.28 -6.99 -10.27
C LYS A 94 -0.83 -7.80 -9.05
N ASN A 95 -0.82 -7.18 -7.88
CA ASN A 95 -0.44 -7.87 -6.65
C ASN A 95 -1.44 -8.98 -6.28
N ALA A 96 -2.74 -8.76 -6.48
CA ALA A 96 -3.76 -9.79 -6.29
C ALA A 96 -3.61 -10.95 -7.29
N GLU A 97 -3.36 -10.65 -8.56
CA GLU A 97 -3.08 -11.66 -9.59
C GLU A 97 -1.83 -12.48 -9.24
N ASN A 98 -0.74 -11.83 -8.82
CA ASN A 98 0.49 -12.50 -8.40
C ASN A 98 0.27 -13.41 -7.18
N LYS A 99 -0.54 -12.98 -6.20
CA LYS A 99 -0.92 -13.82 -5.06
C LYS A 99 -1.68 -15.05 -5.50
N ASN A 100 -2.67 -14.91 -6.39
CA ASN A 100 -3.43 -16.04 -6.91
C ASN A 100 -2.53 -17.05 -7.65
N VAL A 101 -1.56 -16.56 -8.44
CA VAL A 101 -0.58 -17.41 -9.12
C VAL A 101 0.30 -18.15 -8.11
N LEU A 102 0.76 -17.46 -7.07
CA LEU A 102 1.58 -18.07 -6.02
C LEU A 102 0.80 -19.14 -5.24
N GLU A 103 -0.45 -18.86 -4.87
CA GLU A 103 -1.33 -19.81 -4.20
C GLU A 103 -1.59 -21.06 -5.07
N ALA A 104 -1.82 -20.87 -6.37
CA ALA A 104 -1.97 -21.97 -7.31
C ALA A 104 -0.69 -22.82 -7.42
N CYS A 105 0.49 -22.19 -7.40
CA CYS A 105 1.78 -22.88 -7.40
C CYS A 105 1.99 -23.69 -6.12
N ILE A 106 1.68 -23.12 -4.96
CA ILE A 106 1.74 -23.82 -3.66
C ILE A 106 0.81 -25.03 -3.67
N ALA A 107 -0.44 -24.87 -4.11
CA ALA A 107 -1.39 -25.99 -4.20
C ALA A 107 -0.91 -27.11 -5.14
N GLN A 108 -0.24 -26.76 -6.25
CA GLN A 108 0.38 -27.75 -7.14
C GLN A 108 1.52 -28.50 -6.47
N LEU A 109 2.39 -27.80 -5.75
CA LEU A 109 3.49 -28.41 -4.99
C LEU A 109 2.95 -29.34 -3.89
N ASP A 110 1.95 -28.90 -3.12
CA ASP A 110 1.30 -29.71 -2.08
C ASP A 110 0.67 -30.98 -2.68
N SER A 111 -0.03 -30.85 -3.81
CA SER A 111 -0.62 -32.00 -4.50
C SER A 111 0.44 -32.99 -5.00
N SER A 112 1.61 -32.49 -5.41
CA SER A 112 2.73 -33.31 -5.86
C SER A 112 3.37 -34.03 -4.68
N LEU A 113 3.63 -33.33 -3.58
CA LEU A 113 4.16 -33.93 -2.34
C LEU A 113 3.24 -35.02 -1.79
N HIS A 114 1.93 -34.77 -1.73
CA HIS A 114 0.96 -35.76 -1.26
C HIS A 114 0.94 -37.03 -2.14
N LYS A 115 1.08 -36.89 -3.46
CA LYS A 115 1.20 -38.04 -4.38
C LYS A 115 2.43 -38.88 -4.04
N PHE A 116 3.59 -38.25 -3.82
CA PHE A 116 4.82 -38.97 -3.47
C PHE A 116 4.74 -39.65 -2.09
N GLN A 117 4.11 -39.01 -1.11
CA GLN A 117 3.88 -39.60 0.22
C GLN A 117 2.94 -40.79 0.16
N SER A 118 1.86 -40.72 -0.63
CA SER A 118 0.93 -41.85 -0.81
C SER A 118 1.54 -43.05 -1.54
N SER A 119 2.62 -42.84 -2.31
CA SER A 119 3.37 -43.92 -2.99
C SER A 119 4.50 -44.51 -2.14
N GLY A 120 4.74 -44.01 -0.92
CA GLY A 120 5.84 -44.43 -0.03
C GLY A 120 5.47 -45.43 1.07
N ASP A 121 4.19 -45.79 1.22
CA ASP A 121 3.68 -46.64 2.32
C ASP A 121 3.31 -48.07 1.87
N GLU A 122 4.13 -48.71 1.03
CA GLU A 122 4.14 -50.17 0.92
C GLU A 122 5.54 -50.74 1.19
N SER A 123 5.63 -51.48 2.31
CA SER A 123 6.67 -52.43 2.73
C SER A 123 7.95 -51.91 3.42
N VAL A 124 7.88 -51.75 4.75
CA VAL A 124 8.98 -52.19 5.65
C VAL A 124 8.37 -52.99 6.80
N SER A 125 8.35 -54.31 6.66
CA SER A 125 8.07 -55.25 7.75
C SER A 125 9.32 -55.39 8.62
N ILE A 126 9.36 -54.74 9.77
CA ILE A 126 10.35 -55.05 10.82
C ILE A 126 9.87 -56.30 11.56
N GLY A 127 10.70 -57.35 11.53
CA GLY A 127 10.41 -58.68 12.02
C GLY A 127 10.07 -58.75 13.51
N GLN A 128 9.10 -59.61 13.83
CA GLN A 128 8.89 -60.10 15.18
C GLN A 128 9.86 -61.25 15.42
N GLU A 129 10.88 -61.03 16.26
CA GLU A 129 11.57 -62.10 16.97
C GLU A 129 10.57 -62.71 17.97
N THR A 130 10.12 -63.94 17.71
CA THR A 130 9.39 -64.76 18.67
C THR A 130 10.39 -65.46 19.58
N ASN A 131 10.31 -65.14 20.87
CA ASN A 131 10.93 -65.89 21.97
C ASN A 131 10.43 -67.34 21.99
N GLU A 132 11.35 -68.29 22.13
CA GLU A 132 11.22 -69.49 22.97
C GLU A 132 12.61 -69.96 23.44
#